data_AF-H8MX54-F1
#
_entry.id   AF-H8MX54-F1
#
_cell.length_a   1.000
_cell.length_b   1.000
_cell.length_c   1.000
_cell.angle_alpha   90.00
_cell.angle_beta   90.00
_cell.angle_gamma   90.00
#
_symmetry.space_group_name_H-M   'P 1'
#
loop_
_entity.id
_entity.type
_entity.pdbx_description
1 polymer ?
#
loop_
_entity_poly.entity_id
_entity_poly.type
_entity_poly.pdbx_seq_one_letter_code
_entity_poly.pdbx_strand_id
1 'polypeptide(L)'
;MDVAALEALARRAFHPEQPHFASALAAVAGISDCGAAWRELAARGVIPQGFIENDRRRFVMTAEFVQAALARGAPPILEDDRTPPTLRMALTLAADPTGVLAAESATEVLYSHLKPWGAREVTRFRWLGVEDFALRDVSLGVAFNAVLDAVAVSLEEHGVDWDTLLPLSPPDVSYPYLKSIKGYLGWGLAVREGLEVSGASWPLRTVLGRPFAELPNPFEPLLALWKTGYVLLTENEEEGIVKLIARQVPIQA
;
A
#
# COMPACT_ATOMS: atom_id res chain seq x y z
N MET A 1 7.72 -14.86 -11.90
CA MET A 1 7.22 -13.71 -12.67
C MET A 1 8.40 -13.12 -13.41
N ASP A 2 8.30 -12.82 -14.70
CA ASP A 2 9.41 -12.15 -15.39
C ASP A 2 9.50 -10.66 -15.00
N VAL A 3 10.59 -10.02 -15.38
CA VAL A 3 10.86 -8.60 -15.06
C VAL A 3 9.79 -7.69 -15.67
N ALA A 4 9.38 -7.95 -16.91
CA ALA A 4 8.38 -7.14 -17.61
C ALA A 4 7.03 -7.14 -16.87
N ALA A 5 6.60 -8.29 -16.35
CA ALA A 5 5.40 -8.40 -15.54
C ALA A 5 5.53 -7.68 -14.19
N LEU A 6 6.70 -7.71 -13.55
CA LEU A 6 6.96 -6.96 -12.31
C LEU A 6 6.91 -5.44 -12.54
N GLU A 7 7.48 -4.97 -13.65
CA GLU A 7 7.39 -3.56 -14.04
C GLU A 7 5.95 -3.15 -14.39
N ALA A 8 5.20 -4.01 -15.07
CA ALA A 8 3.78 -3.78 -15.35
C ALA A 8 2.96 -3.68 -14.05
N LEU A 9 3.27 -4.49 -13.04
CA LEU A 9 2.66 -4.37 -11.72
C LEU A 9 3.04 -3.07 -11.01
N ALA A 10 4.30 -2.66 -11.07
CA ALA A 10 4.73 -1.38 -10.50
C ALA A 10 4.05 -0.18 -11.19
N ARG A 11 3.83 -0.25 -12.50
CA ARG A 11 3.02 0.74 -13.24
C ARG A 11 1.54 0.69 -12.89
N ARG A 12 1.01 -0.48 -12.54
CA ARG A 12 -0.38 -0.65 -12.10
C ARG A 12 -0.59 -0.09 -10.70
N ALA A 13 0.44 -0.09 -9.85
CA ALA A 13 0.39 0.61 -8.57
C ALA A 13 -0.03 2.08 -8.79
N PHE A 14 -0.99 2.57 -8.01
CA PHE A 14 -1.70 3.86 -8.18
C PHE A 14 -2.73 3.95 -9.31
N HIS A 15 -3.00 2.86 -10.02
CA HIS A 15 -4.01 2.80 -11.06
C HIS A 15 -5.02 1.69 -10.73
N PRO A 16 -5.80 1.84 -9.64
CA PRO A 16 -6.87 0.89 -9.34
C PRO A 16 -7.85 0.86 -10.52
N GLU A 17 -8.38 -0.32 -10.81
CA GLU A 17 -9.47 -0.43 -11.77
C GLU A 17 -10.69 0.29 -11.17
N GLN A 18 -11.53 0.88 -12.01
CA GLN A 18 -12.72 1.60 -11.53
C GLN A 18 -13.99 1.17 -12.28
N PRO A 19 -14.29 -0.14 -12.33
CA PRO A 19 -15.39 -0.67 -13.13
C PRO A 19 -16.76 -0.13 -12.70
N HIS A 20 -16.92 0.28 -11.44
CA HIS A 20 -18.20 0.72 -10.89
C HIS A 20 -18.33 2.24 -10.74
N PHE A 21 -17.39 3.04 -11.28
CA PHE A 21 -17.40 4.49 -11.09
C PHE A 21 -18.70 5.16 -11.57
N ALA A 22 -19.18 4.80 -12.76
CA ALA A 22 -20.43 5.34 -13.30
C ALA A 22 -21.65 4.99 -12.43
N SER A 23 -21.69 3.76 -11.90
CA SER A 23 -22.75 3.33 -10.99
C SER A 23 -22.69 4.08 -9.65
N ALA A 24 -21.49 4.26 -9.10
CA ALA A 24 -21.29 5.03 -7.88
C ALA A 24 -21.70 6.50 -8.05
N LEU A 25 -21.35 7.12 -9.17
CA LEU A 25 -21.73 8.49 -9.49
C LEU A 25 -23.26 8.64 -9.60
N ALA A 26 -23.92 7.72 -10.30
CA ALA A 26 -25.38 7.73 -10.43
C ALA A 26 -26.10 7.53 -9.09
N ALA A 27 -25.55 6.69 -8.21
CA ALA A 27 -26.12 6.40 -6.89
C ALA A 27 -26.20 7.64 -5.98
N VAL A 28 -25.25 8.58 -6.11
CA VAL A 28 -25.14 9.78 -5.26
C VAL A 28 -25.52 11.07 -5.99
N ALA A 29 -26.18 10.96 -7.14
CA ALA A 29 -26.60 12.12 -7.92
C ALA A 29 -27.47 13.08 -7.06
N GLY A 30 -27.04 14.34 -6.98
CA GLY A 30 -27.71 15.37 -6.18
C GLY A 30 -27.34 15.39 -4.68
N ILE A 31 -26.43 14.52 -4.22
CA ILE A 31 -25.96 14.48 -2.84
C ILE A 31 -24.59 15.17 -2.75
N SER A 32 -24.53 16.28 -2.03
CA SER A 32 -23.28 17.04 -1.81
C SER A 32 -22.58 16.69 -0.48
N ASP A 33 -23.33 16.21 0.52
CA ASP A 33 -22.77 15.79 1.80
C ASP A 33 -22.07 14.43 1.66
N CYS A 34 -20.79 14.36 2.02
CA CYS A 34 -20.00 13.15 1.81
C CYS A 34 -20.44 11.99 2.72
N GLY A 35 -20.79 12.27 3.97
CA GLY A 35 -21.28 11.26 4.90
C GLY A 35 -22.61 10.65 4.42
N ALA A 36 -23.52 11.47 3.90
CA ALA A 36 -24.76 11.03 3.29
C ALA A 36 -24.51 10.22 2.00
N ALA A 37 -23.62 10.69 1.12
CA ALA A 37 -23.25 9.97 -0.10
C ALA A 37 -22.66 8.58 0.22
N TRP A 38 -21.79 8.48 1.23
CA TRP A 38 -21.19 7.22 1.67
C TRP A 38 -22.24 6.22 2.18
N ARG A 39 -23.21 6.70 2.99
CA ARG A 39 -24.34 5.87 3.44
C ARG A 39 -25.26 5.46 2.29
N GLU A 40 -25.51 6.35 1.34
CA GLU A 40 -26.35 6.05 0.17
C GLU A 40 -25.71 4.97 -0.73
N LEU A 41 -24.39 5.04 -0.94
CA LEU A 41 -23.63 4.03 -1.66
C LEU A 41 -23.79 2.64 -1.02
N ALA A 42 -23.74 2.56 0.32
CA ALA A 42 -23.97 1.32 1.04
C ALA A 42 -25.43 0.86 0.97
N ALA A 43 -26.39 1.77 1.17
CA ALA A 43 -27.82 1.47 1.10
C ALA A 43 -28.26 0.92 -0.27
N ARG A 44 -27.61 1.38 -1.35
CA ARG A 44 -27.83 0.89 -2.72
C ARG A 44 -27.02 -0.35 -3.09
N GLY A 45 -26.19 -0.86 -2.17
CA GLY A 45 -25.34 -2.02 -2.42
C GLY A 45 -24.19 -1.77 -3.39
N VAL A 46 -23.83 -0.51 -3.67
CA VAL A 46 -22.66 -0.17 -4.48
C VAL A 46 -21.37 -0.50 -3.72
N ILE A 47 -21.37 -0.25 -2.42
CA ILE A 47 -20.33 -0.74 -1.50
C ILE A 47 -20.95 -1.69 -0.48
N PRO A 48 -20.18 -2.67 0.03
CA PRO A 48 -20.64 -3.53 1.13
C PRO A 48 -20.98 -2.73 2.39
N GLN A 49 -21.98 -3.16 3.15
CA GLN A 49 -22.37 -2.54 4.42
C GLN A 49 -21.21 -2.47 5.43
N GLY A 50 -20.32 -3.47 5.42
CA GLY A 50 -19.09 -3.48 6.22
C GLY A 50 -18.09 -2.35 5.89
N PHE A 51 -18.34 -1.54 4.86
CA PHE A 51 -17.58 -0.30 4.64
C PHE A 51 -17.89 0.78 5.67
N ILE A 52 -19.13 0.81 6.15
CA ILE A 52 -19.62 1.78 7.14
C ILE A 52 -19.32 1.30 8.56
N GLU A 53 -19.47 0.01 8.81
CA GLU A 53 -19.44 -0.59 10.15
C GLU A 53 -18.03 -0.96 10.63
N ASN A 54 -17.03 -0.98 9.74
CA ASN A 54 -15.69 -1.41 10.09
C ASN A 54 -14.94 -0.34 10.90
N ASP A 55 -14.87 -0.56 12.21
CA ASP A 55 -14.14 0.29 13.16
C ASP A 55 -12.62 0.31 12.94
N ARG A 56 -12.06 -0.54 12.09
CA ARG A 56 -10.64 -0.51 11.67
C ARG A 56 -10.40 0.34 10.42
N ARG A 57 -11.43 0.78 9.70
CA ARG A 57 -11.27 1.61 8.50
C ARG A 57 -11.48 3.07 8.82
N ARG A 58 -10.53 3.91 8.44
CA ARG A 58 -10.59 5.36 8.58
C ARG A 58 -10.12 6.07 7.34
N PHE A 59 -10.52 7.32 7.21
CA PHE A 59 -10.23 8.14 6.04
C PHE A 59 -9.59 9.44 6.48
N VAL A 60 -8.53 9.84 5.78
CA VAL A 60 -7.72 10.99 6.16
C VAL A 60 -7.44 11.86 4.94
N MET A 61 -7.39 13.17 5.13
CA MET A 61 -6.91 14.13 4.13
C MET A 61 -5.37 14.19 4.15
N THR A 62 -4.73 14.36 2.99
CA THR A 62 -3.28 14.62 2.97
C THR A 62 -2.93 15.96 3.59
N ALA A 63 -1.67 16.14 4.00
CA ALA A 63 -1.19 17.42 4.50
C ALA A 63 -1.38 18.54 3.47
N GLU A 64 -1.19 18.30 2.17
CA GLU A 64 -1.45 19.33 1.15
C GLU A 64 -2.93 19.70 1.11
N PHE A 65 -3.82 18.70 1.23
CA PHE A 65 -5.26 18.92 1.31
C PHE A 65 -5.65 19.72 2.56
N VAL A 66 -5.03 19.43 3.70
CA VAL A 66 -5.19 20.19 4.95
C VAL A 66 -4.71 21.63 4.75
N GLN A 67 -3.54 21.84 4.15
CA GLN A 67 -3.03 23.18 3.85
C GLN A 67 -3.94 23.94 2.87
N ALA A 68 -4.46 23.28 1.84
CA ALA A 68 -5.41 23.86 0.89
C ALA A 68 -6.78 24.16 1.53
N ALA A 69 -7.21 23.36 2.50
CA ALA A 69 -8.41 23.63 3.30
C ALA A 69 -8.22 24.84 4.22
N LEU A 70 -7.08 24.89 4.93
CA LEU A 70 -6.69 26.02 5.78
C LEU A 70 -6.59 27.33 4.99
N ALA A 71 -5.98 27.29 3.80
CA ALA A 71 -5.89 28.44 2.90
C ALA A 71 -7.27 28.98 2.45
N ARG A 72 -8.31 28.14 2.49
CA ARG A 72 -9.71 28.50 2.19
C ARG A 72 -10.53 28.87 3.43
N GLY A 73 -9.91 28.93 4.61
CA GLY A 73 -10.59 29.20 5.87
C GLY A 73 -11.46 28.04 6.38
N ALA A 74 -11.31 26.84 5.82
CA ALA A 74 -11.97 25.65 6.33
C ALA A 74 -11.20 25.11 7.54
N PRO A 75 -11.88 24.59 8.57
CA PRO A 75 -11.21 23.93 9.68
C PRO A 75 -10.41 22.73 9.15
N PRO A 76 -9.19 22.49 9.64
CA PRO A 76 -8.40 21.35 9.19
C PRO A 76 -9.09 20.08 9.68
N ILE A 77 -9.59 19.26 8.75
CA ILE A 77 -10.07 17.91 9.07
C ILE A 77 -8.83 17.04 9.21
N LEU A 78 -8.25 17.05 10.42
CA LEU A 78 -7.11 16.22 10.81
C LEU A 78 -7.55 14.83 11.28
N GLU A 79 -8.86 14.60 11.37
CA GLU A 79 -9.39 13.50 12.14
C GLU A 79 -9.59 12.23 11.32
N ASP A 80 -9.24 11.14 11.98
CA ASP A 80 -9.41 9.74 11.61
C ASP A 80 -10.91 9.42 11.56
N ASP A 81 -11.60 9.89 10.50
CA ASP A 81 -13.05 9.80 10.38
C ASP A 81 -13.49 8.44 9.81
N ARG A 82 -14.69 8.00 10.17
CA ARG A 82 -15.36 6.80 9.65
C ARG A 82 -15.98 7.02 8.27
N THR A 83 -15.99 8.25 7.77
CA THR A 83 -16.47 8.57 6.42
C THR A 83 -15.38 9.23 5.58
N PRO A 84 -15.35 9.00 4.25
CA PRO A 84 -14.40 9.69 3.39
C PRO A 84 -14.53 11.21 3.53
N PRO A 85 -13.42 11.97 3.58
CA PRO A 85 -13.47 13.42 3.76
C PRO A 85 -13.96 14.19 2.52
N THR A 86 -14.04 13.53 1.35
CA THR A 86 -14.49 14.17 0.10
C THR A 86 -15.33 13.21 -0.73
N LEU A 87 -16.30 13.75 -1.47
CA LEU A 87 -17.13 12.97 -2.40
C LEU A 87 -16.27 12.24 -3.45
N ARG A 88 -15.17 12.87 -3.90
CA ARG A 88 -14.22 12.26 -4.83
C ARG A 88 -13.57 11.01 -4.26
N MET A 89 -13.17 11.04 -2.99
CA MET A 89 -12.63 9.87 -2.31
C MET A 89 -13.69 8.77 -2.14
N ALA A 90 -14.90 9.14 -1.72
CA ALA A 90 -16.02 8.20 -1.62
C ALA A 90 -16.28 7.48 -2.95
N LEU A 91 -16.38 8.23 -4.05
CA LEU A 91 -16.56 7.68 -5.39
C LEU A 91 -15.39 6.80 -5.85
N THR A 92 -14.15 7.22 -5.55
CA THR A 92 -12.94 6.45 -5.91
C THR A 92 -12.93 5.08 -5.24
N LEU A 93 -13.25 5.01 -3.95
CA LEU A 93 -13.28 3.73 -3.22
C LEU A 93 -14.51 2.89 -3.59
N ALA A 94 -15.65 3.54 -3.84
CA ALA A 94 -16.87 2.86 -4.26
C ALA A 94 -16.82 2.33 -5.70
N ALA A 95 -15.91 2.85 -6.52
CA ALA A 95 -15.71 2.35 -7.88
C ALA A 95 -15.06 0.95 -7.92
N ASP A 96 -14.39 0.55 -6.83
CA ASP A 96 -13.71 -0.75 -6.70
C ASP A 96 -13.71 -1.28 -5.26
N PRO A 97 -14.88 -1.64 -4.71
CA PRO A 97 -14.97 -2.16 -3.35
C PRO A 97 -14.21 -3.49 -3.17
N THR A 98 -14.12 -4.30 -4.23
CA THR A 98 -13.39 -5.57 -4.19
C THR A 98 -11.89 -5.34 -4.11
N GLY A 99 -11.33 -4.42 -4.91
CA GLY A 99 -9.92 -4.06 -4.84
C GLY A 99 -9.54 -3.43 -3.51
N VAL A 100 -10.40 -2.60 -2.91
CA VAL A 100 -10.21 -2.03 -1.57
C VAL A 100 -10.05 -3.14 -0.51
N LEU A 101 -10.98 -4.11 -0.50
CA LEU A 101 -10.91 -5.23 0.45
C LEU A 101 -9.70 -6.14 0.19
N ALA A 102 -9.37 -6.37 -1.08
CA ALA A 102 -8.18 -7.14 -1.46
C ALA A 102 -6.89 -6.44 -1.03
N ALA A 103 -6.83 -5.11 -1.11
CA ALA A 103 -5.69 -4.31 -0.68
C ALA A 103 -5.49 -4.40 0.84
N GLU A 104 -6.58 -4.28 1.61
CA GLU A 104 -6.53 -4.46 3.06
C GLU A 104 -6.05 -5.86 3.42
N SER A 105 -6.64 -6.90 2.82
CA SER A 105 -6.25 -8.28 3.07
C SER A 105 -4.79 -8.57 2.72
N ALA A 106 -4.31 -8.12 1.54
CA ALA A 106 -2.92 -8.26 1.14
C ALA A 106 -1.98 -7.55 2.11
N THR A 107 -2.40 -6.40 2.64
CA THR A 107 -1.64 -5.66 3.65
C THR A 107 -1.56 -6.42 4.98
N GLU A 108 -2.65 -7.04 5.45
CA GLU A 108 -2.59 -7.88 6.67
C GLU A 108 -1.62 -9.05 6.50
N VAL A 109 -1.66 -9.71 5.33
CA VAL A 109 -0.74 -10.81 5.03
C VAL A 109 0.71 -10.31 4.99
N LEU A 110 0.96 -9.16 4.35
CA LEU A 110 2.27 -8.52 4.32
C LEU A 110 2.81 -8.29 5.74
N TYR A 111 2.02 -7.66 6.62
CA TYR A 111 2.46 -7.40 7.99
C TYR A 111 2.62 -8.67 8.83
N SER A 112 1.83 -9.71 8.56
CA SER A 112 2.04 -11.04 9.15
C SER A 112 3.39 -11.63 8.72
N HIS A 113 3.77 -11.48 7.45
CA HIS A 113 5.08 -11.89 6.93
C HIS A 113 6.23 -11.05 7.47
N LEU A 114 5.98 -9.77 7.79
CA LEU A 114 6.96 -8.87 8.40
C LEU A 114 7.06 -9.01 9.93
N LYS A 115 6.15 -9.75 10.59
CA LYS A 115 6.17 -9.93 12.05
C LYS A 115 7.49 -10.52 12.58
N PRO A 116 8.11 -11.55 11.96
CA PRO A 116 9.43 -12.04 12.36
C PRO A 116 10.53 -10.98 12.30
N TRP A 117 10.32 -9.94 11.49
CA TRP A 117 11.22 -8.81 11.22
C TRP A 117 10.91 -7.59 12.09
N GLY A 118 10.02 -7.71 13.07
CA GLY A 118 9.68 -6.66 14.03
C GLY A 118 8.46 -5.81 13.67
N ALA A 119 7.76 -6.10 12.57
CA ALA A 119 6.50 -5.39 12.28
C ALA A 119 5.44 -5.69 13.33
N ARG A 120 4.62 -4.67 13.64
CA ARG A 120 3.45 -4.81 14.49
C ARG A 120 2.28 -5.37 13.70
N GLU A 121 1.31 -5.95 14.42
CA GLU A 121 0.03 -6.32 13.81
C GLU A 121 -0.73 -5.09 13.33
N VAL A 122 -1.42 -5.23 12.20
CA VAL A 122 -2.28 -4.17 11.66
C VAL A 122 -3.52 -4.04 12.53
N THR A 123 -3.64 -2.96 13.27
CA THR A 123 -4.81 -2.67 14.09
C THR A 123 -5.85 -1.85 13.31
N ARG A 124 -5.40 -1.03 12.36
CA ARG A 124 -6.25 -0.06 11.63
C ARG A 124 -5.70 0.27 10.25
N PHE A 125 -6.60 0.53 9.30
CA PHE A 125 -6.32 1.09 7.99
C PHE A 125 -6.72 2.56 7.93
N ARG A 126 -5.82 3.40 7.42
CA ARG A 126 -6.07 4.78 7.05
C ARG A 126 -6.02 4.90 5.54
N TRP A 127 -7.14 5.19 4.93
CA TRP A 127 -7.22 5.48 3.50
C TRP A 127 -6.93 6.95 3.24
N LEU A 128 -6.08 7.22 2.26
CA LEU A 128 -5.77 8.57 1.78
C LEU A 128 -6.15 8.68 0.32
N GLY A 129 -6.91 9.72 -0.01
CA GLY A 129 -7.17 10.10 -1.39
C GLY A 129 -6.14 11.11 -1.87
N VAL A 130 -5.47 10.82 -2.98
CA VAL A 130 -4.45 11.70 -3.59
C VAL A 130 -4.79 11.99 -5.04
N GLU A 131 -4.61 13.23 -5.49
CA GLU A 131 -4.83 13.60 -6.91
C GLU A 131 -3.56 13.36 -7.73
N ASP A 132 -2.48 14.03 -7.30
CA ASP A 132 -1.13 13.88 -7.85
C ASP A 132 -0.18 13.47 -6.73
N PHE A 133 0.24 12.22 -6.76
CA PHE A 133 1.18 11.68 -5.78
C PHE A 133 2.52 11.42 -6.46
N ALA A 134 3.53 12.21 -6.09
CA ALA A 134 4.90 11.95 -6.52
C ALA A 134 5.43 10.73 -5.76
N LEU A 135 5.75 9.67 -6.50
CA LEU A 135 6.18 8.37 -6.00
C LEU A 135 7.51 8.34 -5.22
N ARG A 136 8.07 9.49 -4.88
CA ARG A 136 9.44 9.62 -4.35
C ARG A 136 9.53 9.32 -2.86
N ASP A 137 8.44 9.40 -2.12
CA ASP A 137 8.44 9.35 -0.65
C ASP A 137 7.72 8.12 -0.06
N VAL A 138 7.61 7.03 -0.83
CA VAL A 138 7.02 5.78 -0.29
C VAL A 138 8.05 5.07 0.59
N SER A 139 7.83 5.15 1.91
CA SER A 139 8.46 4.27 2.88
C SER A 139 7.53 3.10 3.19
N LEU A 140 8.05 1.87 3.15
CA LEU A 140 7.34 0.64 3.54
C LEU A 140 7.65 0.22 4.99
N GLY A 141 8.33 1.09 5.74
CA GLY A 141 8.57 0.91 7.17
C GLY A 141 9.90 0.21 7.51
N VAL A 142 10.24 0.18 8.81
CA VAL A 142 11.53 -0.30 9.31
C VAL A 142 11.65 -1.80 9.12
N ALA A 143 10.60 -2.56 9.42
CA ALA A 143 10.62 -4.01 9.27
C ALA A 143 10.81 -4.44 7.80
N PHE A 144 10.18 -3.73 6.86
CA PHE A 144 10.36 -4.02 5.44
C PHE A 144 11.77 -3.66 4.96
N ASN A 145 12.31 -2.53 5.39
CA ASN A 145 13.70 -2.16 5.09
C ASN A 145 14.70 -3.18 5.65
N ALA A 146 14.46 -3.70 6.86
CA ALA A 146 15.29 -4.75 7.44
C ALA A 146 15.30 -6.02 6.58
N VAL A 147 14.18 -6.38 5.96
CA VAL A 147 14.13 -7.52 5.01
C VAL A 147 14.95 -7.21 3.77
N LEU A 148 14.77 -6.03 3.17
CA LEU A 148 15.54 -5.62 1.99
C LEU A 148 17.05 -5.67 2.26
N ASP A 149 17.48 -5.11 3.39
CA ASP A 149 18.88 -5.09 3.78
C ASP A 149 19.41 -6.51 4.03
N ALA A 150 18.64 -7.36 4.70
CA ALA A 150 19.03 -8.76 4.93
C ALA A 150 19.20 -9.53 3.62
N VAL A 151 18.27 -9.41 2.67
CA VAL A 151 18.42 -10.05 1.35
C VAL A 151 19.65 -9.52 0.63
N ALA A 152 19.86 -8.20 0.61
CA ALA A 152 21.00 -7.58 -0.06
C ALA A 152 22.33 -8.06 0.54
N VAL A 153 22.49 -7.98 1.86
CA VAL A 153 23.72 -8.39 2.57
C VAL A 153 24.00 -9.88 2.36
N SER A 154 22.99 -10.74 2.49
CA SER A 154 23.19 -12.19 2.29
C SER A 154 23.60 -12.52 0.87
N LEU A 155 23.10 -11.82 -0.14
CA LEU A 155 23.53 -11.99 -1.52
C LEU A 155 24.96 -11.49 -1.75
N GLU A 156 25.29 -10.31 -1.23
CA GLU A 156 26.63 -9.71 -1.38
C GLU A 156 27.72 -10.56 -0.73
N GLU A 157 27.46 -11.12 0.45
CA GLU A 157 28.37 -12.07 1.13
C GLU A 157 28.62 -13.35 0.31
N HIS A 158 27.71 -13.69 -0.60
CA HIS A 158 27.82 -14.83 -1.52
C HIS A 158 28.26 -14.42 -2.93
N GLY A 159 28.80 -13.21 -3.09
CA GLY A 159 29.38 -12.74 -4.35
C GLY A 159 28.35 -12.34 -5.42
N VAL A 160 27.08 -12.15 -5.03
CA VAL A 160 26.03 -11.64 -5.92
C VAL A 160 25.90 -10.13 -5.69
N ASP A 161 26.19 -9.35 -6.73
CA ASP A 161 25.98 -7.91 -6.70
C ASP A 161 24.48 -7.58 -6.78
N TRP A 162 23.94 -6.98 -5.72
CA TRP A 162 22.55 -6.54 -5.60
C TRP A 162 22.09 -5.68 -6.78
N ASP A 163 22.98 -4.83 -7.31
CA ASP A 163 22.64 -3.94 -8.41
C ASP A 163 22.49 -4.66 -9.76
N THR A 164 23.02 -5.87 -9.88
CA THR A 164 22.88 -6.70 -11.08
C THR A 164 21.56 -7.46 -11.17
N LEU A 165 20.79 -7.56 -10.07
CA LEU A 165 19.50 -8.27 -10.06
C LEU A 165 18.46 -7.64 -11.01
N LEU A 166 18.59 -6.34 -11.28
CA LEU A 166 17.73 -5.61 -12.21
C LEU A 166 18.61 -4.66 -13.04
N PRO A 167 19.08 -5.09 -14.23
CA PRO A 167 20.14 -4.40 -14.97
C PRO A 167 19.72 -3.07 -15.60
N LEU A 168 18.41 -2.79 -15.70
CA LEU A 168 17.88 -1.53 -16.21
C LEU A 168 16.71 -1.07 -15.34
N SER A 169 16.78 0.16 -14.86
CA SER A 169 15.67 0.83 -14.20
C SER A 169 14.82 1.55 -15.25
N PRO A 170 13.55 1.17 -15.46
CA PRO A 170 12.65 1.96 -16.27
C PRO A 170 12.57 3.40 -15.73
N PRO A 171 12.65 4.44 -16.59
CA PRO A 171 12.64 5.84 -16.13
C PRO A 171 11.33 6.25 -15.45
N ASP A 172 10.27 5.46 -15.61
CA ASP A 172 8.92 5.66 -15.11
C ASP A 172 8.61 4.94 -13.79
N VAL A 173 9.48 4.05 -13.31
CA VAL A 173 9.26 3.31 -12.05
C VAL A 173 10.06 3.95 -10.92
N SER A 174 9.39 4.32 -9.84
CA SER A 174 10.09 4.98 -8.73
C SER A 174 10.97 4.02 -7.94
N TYR A 175 12.01 4.58 -7.32
CA TYR A 175 13.06 3.81 -6.65
C TYR A 175 12.55 2.84 -5.55
N PRO A 176 11.57 3.19 -4.68
CA PRO A 176 10.98 2.22 -3.75
C PRO A 176 10.39 0.96 -4.40
N TYR A 177 9.75 1.09 -5.56
CA TYR A 177 9.19 -0.06 -6.29
C TYR A 177 10.31 -0.91 -6.88
N LEU A 178 11.33 -0.28 -7.46
CA LEU A 178 12.51 -0.98 -7.98
C LEU A 178 13.22 -1.77 -6.88
N LYS A 179 13.40 -1.17 -5.69
CA LYS A 179 13.94 -1.86 -4.51
C LYS A 179 13.12 -3.08 -4.14
N SER A 180 11.79 -2.95 -4.13
CA SER A 180 10.90 -4.05 -3.77
C SER A 180 10.90 -5.18 -4.83
N ILE A 181 11.04 -4.83 -6.11
CA ILE A 181 11.24 -5.80 -7.20
C ILE A 181 12.58 -6.53 -7.04
N LYS A 182 13.67 -5.79 -6.79
CA LYS A 182 14.98 -6.39 -6.47
C LYS A 182 14.89 -7.29 -5.24
N GLY A 183 14.18 -6.88 -4.20
CA GLY A 183 13.88 -7.68 -3.01
C GLY A 183 13.18 -8.99 -3.34
N TYR A 184 12.12 -8.95 -4.16
CA TYR A 184 11.42 -10.16 -4.62
C TYR A 184 12.36 -11.12 -5.37
N LEU A 185 13.14 -10.60 -6.32
CA LEU A 185 14.07 -11.40 -7.12
C LEU A 185 15.21 -11.96 -6.26
N GLY A 186 15.77 -11.13 -5.38
CA GLY A 186 16.84 -11.46 -4.45
C GLY A 186 16.41 -12.51 -3.43
N TRP A 187 15.18 -12.40 -2.88
CA TRP A 187 14.62 -13.42 -2.00
C TRP A 187 14.52 -14.77 -2.71
N GLY A 188 14.01 -14.79 -3.94
CA GLY A 188 13.91 -16.03 -4.73
C GLY A 188 15.26 -16.66 -5.04
N LEU A 189 16.29 -15.84 -5.30
CA LEU A 189 17.67 -16.29 -5.45
C LEU A 189 18.22 -16.84 -4.12
N ALA A 190 18.05 -16.12 -3.01
CA ALA A 190 18.50 -16.55 -1.68
C ALA A 190 17.89 -17.91 -1.27
N VAL A 191 16.59 -18.12 -1.51
CA VAL A 191 15.92 -19.41 -1.30
C VAL A 191 16.53 -20.51 -2.17
N ARG A 192 16.77 -20.23 -3.45
CA ARG A 192 17.32 -21.21 -4.40
C ARG A 192 18.75 -21.63 -4.04
N GLU A 193 19.59 -20.70 -3.61
CA GLU A 193 20.97 -20.97 -3.21
C GLU A 193 21.08 -21.48 -1.77
N GLY A 194 19.95 -21.63 -1.05
CA GLY A 194 19.92 -22.13 0.33
C GLY A 194 20.56 -21.17 1.33
N LEU A 195 20.48 -19.86 1.08
CA LEU A 195 21.09 -18.86 1.94
C LEU A 195 20.32 -18.70 3.24
N GLU A 196 21.06 -18.31 4.27
CA GLU A 196 20.54 -17.91 5.57
C GLU A 196 20.55 -16.38 5.70
N VAL A 197 19.67 -15.85 6.55
CA VAL A 197 19.64 -14.42 6.87
C VAL A 197 20.95 -14.04 7.57
N SER A 198 21.65 -13.06 7.01
CA SER A 198 22.88 -12.50 7.55
C SER A 198 22.80 -10.98 7.75
N GLY A 199 23.82 -10.40 8.39
CA GLY A 199 23.92 -8.96 8.65
C GLY A 199 23.44 -8.48 10.03
N ALA A 200 23.75 -7.21 10.32
CA ALA A 200 23.63 -6.60 11.65
C ALA A 200 22.50 -5.54 11.79
N SER A 201 21.56 -5.46 10.85
CA SER A 201 20.47 -4.48 10.94
C SER A 201 19.40 -4.91 11.96
N TRP A 202 18.67 -3.92 12.48
CA TRP A 202 17.88 -4.04 13.70
C TRP A 202 16.39 -4.31 13.40
N PRO A 203 15.65 -5.07 14.24
CA PRO A 203 16.13 -6.09 15.17
C PRO A 203 16.02 -7.49 14.53
N LEU A 204 17.12 -8.00 13.96
CA LEU A 204 17.15 -9.31 13.30
C LEU A 204 17.39 -10.52 14.22
N ARG A 205 17.45 -10.37 15.56
CA ARG A 205 17.81 -11.50 16.45
C ARG A 205 16.92 -12.73 16.29
N THR A 206 15.65 -12.54 15.90
CA THR A 206 14.66 -13.61 15.71
C THR A 206 14.80 -14.36 14.37
N VAL A 207 15.49 -13.76 13.38
CA VAL A 207 15.60 -14.30 12.02
C VAL A 207 17.04 -14.59 11.60
N LEU A 208 18.04 -14.02 12.29
CA LEU A 208 19.46 -14.22 12.00
C LEU A 208 19.82 -15.70 11.99
N GLY A 209 20.52 -16.15 10.94
CA GLY A 209 20.92 -17.55 10.75
C GLY A 209 19.78 -18.49 10.36
N ARG A 210 18.55 -17.98 10.17
CA ARG A 210 17.45 -18.82 9.64
C ARG A 210 17.55 -18.87 8.11
N PRO A 211 17.30 -20.02 7.48
CA PRO A 211 17.19 -20.11 6.03
C PRO A 211 16.06 -19.22 5.52
N PHE A 212 16.28 -18.50 4.42
CA PHE A 212 15.21 -17.72 3.76
C PHE A 212 14.00 -18.60 3.38
N ALA A 213 14.24 -19.87 3.08
CA ALA A 213 13.20 -20.85 2.75
C ALA A 213 12.24 -21.16 3.92
N GLU A 214 12.64 -20.91 5.17
CA GLU A 214 11.82 -21.12 6.36
C GLU A 214 11.06 -19.86 6.80
N LEU A 215 11.27 -18.75 6.11
CA LEU A 215 10.64 -17.47 6.41
C LEU A 215 9.54 -17.18 5.38
N PRO A 216 8.43 -16.55 5.80
CA PRO A 216 7.40 -16.12 4.86
C PRO A 216 7.94 -14.96 4.01
N ASN A 217 7.81 -15.05 2.69
CA ASN A 217 8.26 -14.02 1.75
C ASN A 217 7.36 -12.78 1.80
N PRO A 218 7.80 -11.61 2.30
CA PRO A 218 6.94 -10.43 2.39
C PRO A 218 6.73 -9.74 1.04
N PHE A 219 7.54 -10.04 0.02
CA PHE A 219 7.38 -9.41 -1.30
C PHE A 219 6.16 -9.94 -2.06
N GLU A 220 5.75 -11.19 -1.83
CA GLU A 220 4.55 -11.77 -2.47
C GLU A 220 3.26 -11.02 -2.14
N PRO A 221 2.89 -10.79 -0.86
CA PRO A 221 1.71 -10.00 -0.54
C PRO A 221 1.84 -8.52 -0.94
N LEU A 222 3.06 -7.96 -0.99
CA LEU A 222 3.27 -6.62 -1.55
C LEU A 222 2.92 -6.57 -3.05
N LEU A 223 3.36 -7.55 -3.84
CA LEU A 223 2.97 -7.64 -5.25
C LEU A 223 1.46 -7.90 -5.41
N ALA A 224 0.84 -8.66 -4.50
CA ALA A 224 -0.61 -8.83 -4.45
C ALA A 224 -1.33 -7.51 -4.17
N LEU A 225 -0.81 -6.68 -3.26
CA LEU A 225 -1.31 -5.33 -3.03
C LEU A 225 -1.23 -4.49 -4.31
N TRP A 226 -0.09 -4.45 -5.01
CA TRP A 226 0.04 -3.65 -6.23
C TRP A 226 -0.90 -4.08 -7.37
N LYS A 227 -1.27 -5.37 -7.43
CA LYS A 227 -2.30 -5.86 -8.37
C LYS A 227 -3.66 -5.21 -8.13
N THR A 228 -3.95 -4.72 -6.94
CA THR A 228 -5.19 -3.97 -6.68
C THR A 228 -5.15 -2.54 -7.21
N GLY A 229 -3.95 -2.04 -7.57
CA GLY A 229 -3.71 -0.65 -7.93
C GLY A 229 -3.67 0.31 -6.74
N TYR A 230 -3.88 -0.18 -5.53
CA TYR A 230 -3.61 0.56 -4.29
C TYR A 230 -2.18 0.33 -3.80
N VAL A 231 -1.72 1.22 -2.93
CA VAL A 231 -0.34 1.19 -2.44
C VAL A 231 -0.27 1.46 -0.95
N LEU A 232 0.80 0.94 -0.35
CA LEU A 232 1.11 1.11 1.06
C LEU A 232 1.93 2.38 1.27
N LEU A 233 1.62 3.12 2.33
CA LEU A 233 2.47 4.17 2.87
C LEU A 233 2.64 3.95 4.38
N THR A 234 3.87 4.03 4.85
CA THR A 234 4.19 3.86 6.27
C THR A 234 4.98 5.05 6.76
N GLU A 235 4.40 5.80 7.68
CA GLU A 235 5.05 6.94 8.33
C GLU A 235 5.34 6.66 9.80
N ASN A 236 4.59 5.77 10.45
CA ASN A 236 4.76 5.45 11.86
C ASN A 236 4.24 4.04 12.17
N GLU A 237 5.15 3.08 12.38
CA GLU A 237 4.81 1.70 12.73
C GLU A 237 4.38 1.52 14.20
N GLU A 238 4.51 2.55 15.03
CA GLU A 238 4.36 2.42 16.49
C GLU A 238 2.93 2.07 16.94
N GLU A 239 1.90 2.26 16.11
CA GLU A 239 0.51 2.02 16.52
C GLU A 239 -0.19 0.88 15.76
N GLY A 240 0.53 0.19 14.85
CA GLY A 240 -0.11 -0.79 13.95
C GLY A 240 -1.12 -0.15 12.99
N ILE A 241 -1.04 1.16 12.81
CA ILE A 241 -1.87 1.91 11.87
C ILE A 241 -1.16 1.93 10.52
N VAL A 242 -1.84 1.47 9.49
CA VAL A 242 -1.29 1.34 8.15
C VAL A 242 -2.02 2.26 7.20
N LYS A 243 -1.28 2.99 6.35
CA LYS A 243 -1.88 3.89 5.37
C LYS A 243 -1.96 3.22 4.00
N LEU A 244 -3.14 3.28 3.38
CA LEU A 244 -3.37 2.86 2.01
C LEU A 244 -3.75 4.09 1.17
N ILE A 245 -3.13 4.22 0.00
CA ILE A 245 -3.39 5.35 -0.88
C ILE A 245 -4.27 4.90 -2.05
N ALA A 246 -5.33 5.67 -2.28
CA ALA A 246 -6.18 5.61 -3.45
C ALA A 246 -5.93 6.85 -4.31
N ARG A 247 -5.47 6.65 -5.54
CA ARG A 247 -5.39 7.74 -6.51
C ARG A 247 -6.80 8.12 -6.96
N GLN A 248 -7.15 9.38 -6.75
CA GLN A 248 -8.44 9.94 -7.08
C GLN A 248 -8.52 10.22 -8.58
N VAL A 249 -9.62 9.82 -9.19
CA VAL A 249 -9.90 10.15 -10.59
C VAL A 249 -10.56 11.53 -10.67
N PRO A 250 -10.16 12.38 -11.62
CA PRO A 250 -10.83 13.65 -11.86
C PRO A 250 -12.30 13.41 -12.19
N ILE A 251 -13.18 14.08 -11.45
CA ILE A 251 -14.60 14.16 -11.80
C ILE A 251 -14.69 15.19 -12.92
N GLN A 252 -14.90 14.76 -14.16
CA GLN A 252 -15.22 15.67 -15.25
C GLN A 252 -16.61 16.25 -14.97
N ALA A 253 -16.68 17.59 -14.85
CA ALA A 253 -17.91 18.33 -14.58
C ALA A 253 -18.79 18.47 -15.82
#